data_AF-A0A804ISB8-F1
#
_entry.id   AF-A0A804ISB8-F1
#
_cell.length_a   1.000
_cell.length_b   1.000
_cell.length_c   1.000
_cell.angle_alpha   90.00
_cell.angle_beta   90.00
_cell.angle_gamma   90.00
#
_symmetry.space_group_name_H-M   'P 1'
#
loop_
_entity.id
_entity.type
_entity.pdbx_description
1 polymer ?
#
loop_
_entity_poly.entity_id
_entity_poly.type
_entity_poly.pdbx_seq_one_letter_code
_entity_poly.pdbx_strand_id
1 'polypeptide(L)'
;MPTPVTTISTASAAALASFLLCRSPPSAAPTSPRPLPASASSRPAVVLAVRALASRRVVSCQVALSSDLSSGIEEEELLAAAMVGKRVRVKVPLKVYHVMKAPDLDLDGLEGVIKQYVGVCKGKRISANLPFKVEFEINVEGQVRPVKFFAHLREDEFEYLSSD
;
A
#
# COMPACT_ATOMS: atom_id res chain seq x y z
N MET A 1 -30.19 40.00 -40.22
CA MET A 1 -28.87 40.46 -39.74
C MET A 1 -28.09 39.27 -39.20
N PRO A 2 -27.10 38.76 -39.94
CA PRO A 2 -25.97 38.13 -39.24
C PRO A 2 -24.58 38.42 -39.84
N THR A 3 -23.59 38.28 -38.95
CA THR A 3 -22.11 38.23 -39.11
C THR A 3 -21.37 39.58 -39.19
N PRO A 4 -20.18 39.64 -38.55
CA PRO A 4 -18.98 39.24 -39.28
C PRO A 4 -18.18 38.07 -38.69
N VAL A 5 -17.55 37.36 -39.63
CA VAL A 5 -16.42 36.44 -39.55
C VAL A 5 -15.27 37.00 -38.69
N THR A 6 -14.59 36.14 -37.92
CA THR A 6 -13.21 36.40 -37.49
C THR A 6 -12.37 35.14 -37.65
N THR A 7 -11.21 35.39 -38.26
CA THR A 7 -10.26 34.50 -38.91
C THR A 7 -9.41 33.69 -37.93
N ILE A 8 -9.07 32.48 -38.38
CA ILE A 8 -8.11 31.52 -37.81
C ILE A 8 -6.71 32.15 -37.76
N SER A 9 -5.95 31.88 -36.70
CA SER A 9 -4.49 32.11 -36.69
C SER A 9 -3.72 30.91 -36.16
N THR A 10 -2.48 30.86 -36.61
CA THR A 10 -1.79 29.70 -37.16
C THR A 10 -0.77 29.13 -36.17
N ALA A 11 -0.40 27.87 -36.39
CA ALA A 11 0.55 27.09 -35.62
C ALA A 11 1.95 27.73 -35.48
N SER A 12 2.67 27.36 -34.41
CA SER A 12 4.12 27.26 -34.46
C SER A 12 4.58 26.01 -33.72
N ALA A 13 5.21 25.12 -34.49
CA ALA A 13 5.95 23.96 -34.04
C ALA A 13 7.39 24.39 -33.75
N ALA A 14 7.97 23.91 -32.64
CA ALA A 14 9.41 23.89 -32.46
C ALA A 14 9.82 22.53 -31.88
N ALA A 15 10.79 21.95 -32.55
CA ALA A 15 11.23 20.58 -32.47
C ALA A 15 12.44 20.43 -31.53
N LEU A 16 12.58 19.22 -30.98
CA LEU A 16 13.82 18.48 -30.64
C LEU A 16 14.88 19.15 -29.74
N ALA A 17 15.19 18.50 -28.62
CA ALA A 17 16.53 17.94 -28.38
C ALA A 17 16.55 17.07 -27.10
N SER A 18 16.73 15.77 -27.30
CA SER A 18 17.15 14.81 -26.29
C SER A 18 18.65 14.99 -26.03
N PHE A 19 19.09 15.12 -24.77
CA PHE A 19 20.45 14.72 -24.38
C PHE A 19 20.47 14.13 -22.97
N LEU A 20 20.80 12.84 -22.95
CA LEU A 20 21.10 12.01 -21.80
C LEU A 20 22.34 12.53 -21.07
N LEU A 21 22.27 12.69 -19.75
CA LEU A 21 23.46 12.83 -18.90
C LEU A 21 23.43 11.72 -17.85
N CYS A 22 23.80 10.51 -18.29
CA CYS A 22 24.31 9.46 -17.41
C CYS A 22 25.61 9.95 -16.78
N ARG A 23 25.60 10.19 -15.48
CA ARG A 23 26.76 10.68 -14.74
C ARG A 23 27.32 9.52 -13.91
N SER A 24 28.21 8.72 -14.50
CA SER A 24 29.02 7.73 -13.81
C SER A 24 30.37 8.33 -13.39
N PRO A 25 30.85 8.15 -12.15
CA PRO A 25 32.22 8.47 -11.78
C PRO A 25 33.20 7.34 -12.17
N PRO A 26 34.47 7.67 -12.45
CA PRO A 26 35.46 6.75 -13.02
C PRO A 26 36.15 5.87 -11.97
N SER A 27 36.52 4.67 -12.44
CA SER A 27 37.44 3.70 -11.82
C SER A 27 38.90 4.09 -12.08
N ALA A 28 39.74 4.10 -11.04
CA ALA A 28 41.20 4.04 -11.16
C ALA A 28 41.87 3.54 -9.84
N ALA A 29 42.53 2.39 -9.90
CA ALA A 29 43.66 1.96 -9.04
C ALA A 29 45.00 2.23 -9.81
N PRO A 30 46.24 1.82 -9.44
CA PRO A 30 46.77 1.07 -8.28
C PRO A 30 48.13 1.64 -7.71
N THR A 31 49.05 0.78 -7.18
CA THR A 31 50.44 0.96 -6.64
C THR A 31 50.60 1.43 -5.17
N SER A 32 51.46 0.90 -4.27
CA SER A 32 52.44 -0.22 -4.16
C SER A 32 52.88 -0.33 -2.66
N PRO A 33 53.56 -1.39 -2.16
CA PRO A 33 53.57 -1.85 -0.75
C PRO A 33 54.80 -1.39 0.07
N ARG A 34 54.75 -1.57 1.41
CA ARG A 34 55.95 -1.51 2.27
C ARG A 34 55.97 -2.65 3.31
N PRO A 35 57.16 -3.25 3.62
CA PRO A 35 57.28 -4.57 4.23
C PRO A 35 57.34 -4.58 5.76
N LEU A 36 57.22 -5.81 6.27
CA LEU A 36 57.29 -6.32 7.65
C LEU A 36 58.58 -5.93 8.41
N PRO A 37 58.58 -6.14 9.73
CA PRO A 37 59.65 -6.97 10.29
C PRO A 37 59.12 -8.18 11.06
N ALA A 38 59.83 -9.28 10.87
CA ALA A 38 59.69 -10.53 11.61
C ALA A 38 60.20 -10.37 13.05
N SER A 39 59.52 -11.01 13.99
CA SER A 39 60.20 -11.50 15.19
C SER A 39 59.58 -12.82 15.64
N ALA A 40 60.45 -13.83 15.67
CA ALA A 40 60.13 -15.21 15.98
C ALA A 40 59.88 -15.37 17.49
N SER A 41 58.82 -16.08 17.84
CA SER A 41 58.74 -16.77 19.13
C SER A 41 58.06 -18.11 18.93
N SER A 42 58.90 -19.13 18.94
CA SER A 42 58.57 -20.55 18.91
C SER A 42 57.93 -20.98 20.22
N ARG A 43 56.72 -21.53 20.19
CA ARG A 43 56.23 -22.55 21.15
C ARG A 43 55.22 -23.51 20.49
N PRO A 44 55.23 -24.81 20.86
CA PRO A 44 54.69 -25.88 20.05
C PRO A 44 53.18 -26.08 20.21
N ALA A 45 52.63 -26.77 19.21
CA ALA A 45 51.24 -27.14 19.04
C ALA A 45 50.71 -28.04 20.16
N VAL A 46 49.49 -27.72 20.62
CA VAL A 46 48.50 -28.74 20.99
C VAL A 46 47.18 -28.32 20.35
N VAL A 47 46.99 -28.70 19.08
CA VAL A 47 45.69 -28.61 18.42
C VAL A 47 44.93 -29.86 18.83
N LEU A 48 44.10 -29.77 19.87
CA LEU A 48 43.04 -30.75 20.05
C LEU A 48 41.97 -30.45 19.00
N ALA A 49 42.10 -31.09 17.84
CA ALA A 49 41.08 -31.06 16.80
C ALA A 49 39.85 -31.85 17.29
N VAL A 50 39.01 -31.20 18.11
CA VAL A 50 37.64 -31.66 18.27
C VAL A 50 36.97 -31.35 16.94
N ARG A 51 36.83 -32.36 16.07
CA ARG A 51 35.91 -32.31 14.93
C ARG A 51 34.50 -32.19 15.50
N ALA A 52 34.11 -30.97 15.88
CA ALA A 52 32.71 -30.62 15.96
C ALA A 52 32.20 -30.68 14.52
N LEU A 53 31.56 -31.79 14.17
CA LEU A 53 30.69 -31.86 13.01
C LEU A 53 29.63 -30.77 13.25
N ALA A 54 29.86 -29.58 12.70
CA ALA A 54 28.89 -28.51 12.70
C ALA A 54 27.71 -29.01 11.85
N SER A 55 26.80 -29.73 12.50
CA SER A 55 25.50 -30.09 11.94
C SER A 55 24.78 -28.77 11.73
N ARG A 56 24.91 -28.25 10.50
CA ARG A 56 24.20 -27.07 10.03
C ARG A 56 22.73 -27.48 10.01
N ARG A 57 22.01 -27.25 11.11
CA ARG A 57 20.55 -27.48 11.17
C ARG A 57 19.91 -26.50 10.19
N VAL A 58 19.70 -26.96 8.97
CA VAL A 58 18.90 -26.24 7.98
C VAL A 58 17.45 -26.40 8.42
N VAL A 59 16.88 -25.34 8.97
CA VAL A 59 15.44 -25.27 9.19
C VAL A 59 14.80 -25.01 7.83
N SER A 60 14.21 -26.04 7.22
CA SER A 60 13.42 -25.91 6.00
C SER A 60 11.93 -25.90 6.38
N CYS A 61 11.28 -24.76 6.22
CA CYS A 61 9.83 -24.67 6.35
C CYS A 61 9.20 -25.16 5.04
N GLN A 62 8.47 -26.28 5.09
CA GLN A 62 7.66 -26.75 3.98
C GLN A 62 6.23 -26.24 4.19
N VAL A 63 5.75 -25.40 3.28
CA VAL A 63 4.36 -24.91 3.28
C VAL A 63 3.51 -25.93 2.54
N ALA A 64 2.54 -26.52 3.22
CA ALA A 64 1.49 -27.31 2.59
C ALA A 64 0.50 -26.34 1.91
N LEU A 65 0.60 -26.21 0.59
CA LEU A 65 -0.37 -25.49 -0.21
C LEU A 65 -1.55 -26.45 -0.48
N SER A 66 -2.63 -26.32 0.29
CA SER A 66 -3.90 -26.97 -0.02
C SER A 66 -4.53 -26.25 -1.22
N SER A 67 -4.80 -26.99 -2.29
CA SER A 67 -5.23 -26.48 -3.61
C SER A 67 -6.61 -25.80 -3.65
N ASP A 68 -7.31 -25.70 -2.52
CA ASP A 68 -8.74 -25.34 -2.48
C ASP A 68 -9.02 -23.82 -2.38
N LEU A 69 -8.01 -22.96 -2.57
CA LEU A 69 -8.15 -21.51 -2.40
C LEU A 69 -8.57 -20.75 -3.66
N SER A 70 -8.65 -21.41 -4.82
CA SER A 70 -8.98 -20.73 -6.08
C SER A 70 -10.47 -20.42 -6.22
N SER A 71 -11.36 -21.33 -5.79
CA SER A 71 -12.81 -21.12 -5.90
C SER A 71 -13.34 -20.07 -4.92
N GLY A 72 -12.77 -20.03 -3.71
CA GLY A 72 -13.24 -19.10 -2.67
C GLY A 72 -12.94 -17.63 -2.95
N ILE A 73 -11.92 -17.30 -3.75
CA ILE A 73 -11.56 -15.91 -4.07
C ILE A 73 -12.59 -15.31 -5.03
N GLU A 74 -13.03 -16.07 -6.03
CA GLU A 74 -14.01 -15.61 -7.01
C GLU A 74 -15.36 -15.34 -6.34
N GLU A 75 -15.78 -16.23 -5.45
CA GLU A 75 -16.99 -16.05 -4.65
C GLU A 75 -16.88 -14.83 -3.72
N GLU A 76 -15.76 -14.63 -3.02
CA GLU A 76 -15.54 -13.47 -2.16
C GLU A 76 -15.52 -12.15 -2.96
N GLU A 77 -14.96 -12.14 -4.18
CA GLU A 77 -14.95 -10.97 -5.05
C GLU A 77 -16.35 -10.63 -5.58
N LEU A 78 -17.17 -11.63 -5.90
CA LEU A 78 -18.57 -11.43 -6.30
C LEU A 78 -19.42 -10.90 -5.14
N LEU A 79 -19.25 -11.45 -3.93
CA LEU A 79 -19.93 -10.95 -2.72
C LEU A 79 -19.50 -9.52 -2.40
N ALA A 80 -18.20 -9.23 -2.49
CA ALA A 80 -17.65 -7.90 -2.33
C ALA A 80 -18.24 -6.91 -3.33
N ALA A 81 -18.33 -7.28 -4.61
CA ALA A 81 -18.95 -6.46 -5.64
C ALA A 81 -20.44 -6.19 -5.36
N ALA A 82 -21.15 -7.17 -4.78
CA ALA A 82 -22.55 -7.00 -4.37
C ALA A 82 -22.73 -6.09 -3.14
N MET A 83 -21.71 -5.91 -2.30
CA MET A 83 -21.75 -5.03 -1.13
C MET A 83 -21.44 -3.57 -1.47
N VAL A 84 -20.62 -3.34 -2.51
CA VAL A 84 -20.28 -1.99 -2.98
C VAL A 84 -21.54 -1.27 -3.46
N GLY A 85 -21.70 -0.02 -3.03
CA GLY A 85 -22.85 0.83 -3.34
C GLY A 85 -23.98 0.78 -2.31
N LYS A 86 -23.97 -0.17 -1.37
CA LYS A 86 -24.97 -0.22 -0.31
C LYS A 86 -24.82 0.95 0.67
N ARG A 87 -25.95 1.47 1.14
CA ARG A 87 -25.99 2.45 2.24
C ARG A 87 -25.83 1.72 3.56
N VAL A 88 -25.04 2.29 4.45
CA VAL A 88 -24.75 1.74 5.77
C VAL A 88 -24.88 2.81 6.83
N ARG A 89 -25.26 2.41 8.04
CA ARG A 89 -25.27 3.25 9.23
C ARG A 89 -24.33 2.67 10.27
N VAL A 90 -23.49 3.51 10.84
CA VAL A 90 -22.57 3.09 11.92
C VAL A 90 -23.36 2.94 13.21
N LYS A 91 -23.07 1.88 13.97
CA LYS A 91 -23.81 1.55 15.22
C LYS A 91 -22.93 1.54 16.48
N VAL A 92 -21.62 1.69 16.32
CA VAL A 92 -20.63 1.67 17.41
C VAL A 92 -19.99 3.05 17.49
N PRO A 93 -19.74 3.60 18.69
CA PRO A 93 -19.01 4.85 18.84
C PRO A 93 -17.58 4.71 18.32
N LEU A 94 -17.27 5.43 17.23
CA LEU A 94 -16.00 5.33 16.51
C LEU A 94 -15.49 6.73 16.16
N LYS A 95 -14.34 7.10 16.71
CA LYS A 95 -13.71 8.39 16.45
C LYS A 95 -12.64 8.28 15.39
N VAL A 96 -12.64 9.24 14.47
CA VAL A 96 -11.74 9.28 13.34
C VAL A 96 -11.01 10.61 13.26
N TYR A 97 -9.69 10.54 13.03
CA TYR A 97 -8.78 11.69 13.18
C TYR A 97 -8.12 12.13 11.87
N HIS A 98 -8.32 11.43 10.75
CA HIS A 98 -7.69 11.79 9.48
C HIS A 98 -8.47 12.84 8.68
N VAL A 99 -9.60 13.32 9.20
CA VAL A 99 -10.42 14.34 8.54
C VAL A 99 -9.87 15.73 8.89
N MET A 100 -9.07 16.30 7.98
CA MET A 100 -8.40 17.60 8.22
C MET A 100 -9.33 18.76 8.60
N LYS A 101 -10.60 18.71 8.17
CA LYS A 101 -11.58 19.79 8.40
C LYS A 101 -12.43 19.59 9.65
N ALA A 102 -12.44 18.39 10.22
CA ALA A 102 -13.17 18.03 11.43
C ALA A 102 -12.31 17.03 12.22
N PRO A 103 -11.33 17.53 12.99
CA PRO A 103 -10.60 16.66 13.90
C PRO A 103 -11.58 16.06 14.92
N ASP A 104 -11.31 14.83 15.35
CA ASP A 104 -12.07 14.12 16.39
C ASP A 104 -13.55 13.85 16.03
N LEU A 105 -13.81 13.54 14.77
CA LEU A 105 -15.15 13.23 14.28
C LEU A 105 -15.64 11.89 14.83
N ASP A 106 -16.79 11.90 15.50
CA ASP A 106 -17.51 10.68 15.89
C ASP A 106 -18.40 10.21 14.73
N LEU A 107 -18.29 8.92 14.40
CA LEU A 107 -19.06 8.29 13.35
C LEU A 107 -20.36 7.67 13.84
N ASP A 108 -20.62 7.62 15.14
CA ASP A 108 -21.81 6.97 15.69
C ASP A 108 -23.10 7.50 15.06
N GLY A 109 -23.93 6.59 14.55
CA GLY A 109 -25.19 6.92 13.88
C GLY A 109 -25.05 7.59 12.50
N LEU A 110 -23.84 7.87 12.00
CA LEU A 110 -23.67 8.46 10.69
C LEU A 110 -23.94 7.45 9.57
N GLU A 111 -24.55 7.95 8.49
CA GLU A 111 -24.83 7.18 7.29
C GLU A 111 -23.75 7.41 6.24
N GLY A 112 -23.37 6.34 5.56
CA GLY A 112 -22.38 6.37 4.48
C GLY A 112 -22.71 5.36 3.39
N VAL A 113 -21.88 5.34 2.34
CA VAL A 113 -22.00 4.40 1.22
C VAL A 113 -20.71 3.61 1.09
N ILE A 114 -20.82 2.28 1.01
CA ILE A 114 -19.66 1.43 0.77
C ILE A 114 -19.13 1.71 -0.65
N LYS A 115 -17.89 2.19 -0.76
CA LYS A 115 -17.26 2.43 -2.06
C LYS A 115 -16.38 1.28 -2.53
N GLN A 116 -15.77 0.57 -1.61
CA GLN A 116 -14.81 -0.48 -1.94
C GLN A 116 -14.71 -1.50 -0.81
N TYR A 117 -14.58 -2.77 -1.19
CA TYR A 117 -14.08 -3.83 -0.33
C TYR A 117 -12.59 -4.05 -0.61
N VAL A 118 -11.77 -3.92 0.42
CA VAL A 118 -10.31 -4.00 0.34
C VAL A 118 -9.82 -5.39 0.76
N GLY A 119 -10.69 -6.35 1.09
CA GLY A 119 -10.27 -7.72 1.44
C GLY A 119 -9.70 -8.52 0.27
N VAL A 120 -10.00 -8.13 -0.97
CA VAL A 120 -9.43 -8.71 -2.19
C VAL A 120 -8.74 -7.62 -3.00
N CYS A 121 -7.48 -7.84 -3.37
CA CYS A 121 -6.70 -6.94 -4.21
C CYS A 121 -6.12 -7.72 -5.40
N LYS A 122 -6.59 -7.41 -6.62
CA LYS A 122 -6.13 -8.03 -7.87
C LYS A 122 -6.21 -9.57 -7.83
N GLY A 123 -7.36 -10.11 -7.41
CA GLY A 123 -7.57 -11.56 -7.29
C GLY A 123 -6.76 -12.22 -6.18
N LYS A 124 -6.19 -11.47 -5.23
CA LYS A 124 -5.52 -12.01 -4.05
C LYS A 124 -6.23 -11.56 -2.79
N ARG A 125 -6.52 -12.50 -1.90
CA ARG A 125 -7.02 -12.21 -0.56
C ARG A 125 -5.93 -11.52 0.25
N ILE A 126 -6.27 -10.40 0.88
CA ILE A 126 -5.38 -9.68 1.78
C ILE A 126 -5.94 -9.70 3.21
N SER A 127 -5.07 -9.57 4.20
CA SER A 127 -5.42 -9.63 5.62
C SER A 127 -5.84 -8.26 6.18
N ALA A 128 -6.71 -7.55 5.47
CA ALA A 128 -7.21 -6.26 5.94
C ALA A 128 -8.20 -6.45 7.09
N ASN A 129 -7.86 -5.95 8.27
CA ASN A 129 -8.74 -6.05 9.46
C ASN A 129 -9.99 -5.15 9.36
N LEU A 130 -9.95 -4.11 8.54
CA LEU A 130 -11.05 -3.15 8.30
C LEU A 130 -11.28 -3.09 6.77
N PRO A 131 -11.95 -4.09 6.18
CA PRO A 131 -11.95 -4.23 4.73
C PRO A 131 -12.97 -3.31 4.02
N PHE A 132 -13.95 -2.71 4.71
CA PHE A 132 -14.97 -1.88 4.06
C PHE A 132 -14.57 -0.43 4.04
N LYS A 133 -14.29 0.12 2.86
CA LYS A 133 -14.07 1.54 2.67
C LYS A 133 -15.40 2.23 2.42
N VAL A 134 -15.87 3.00 3.39
CA VAL A 134 -17.15 3.71 3.38
C VAL A 134 -16.91 5.20 3.15
N GLU A 135 -17.66 5.80 2.22
CA GLU A 135 -17.72 7.24 2.02
C GLU A 135 -18.79 7.85 2.93
N PHE A 136 -18.41 8.91 3.64
CA PHE A 136 -19.29 9.72 4.45
C PHE A 136 -19.30 11.15 3.91
N GLU A 137 -20.46 11.80 4.03
CA GLU A 137 -20.65 13.20 3.69
C GLU A 137 -21.28 13.91 4.88
N ILE A 138 -20.54 14.83 5.49
CA ILE A 138 -20.97 15.53 6.70
C ILE A 138 -20.98 17.04 6.49
N ASN A 139 -21.94 17.71 7.14
CA ASN A 139 -22.00 19.17 7.18
C ASN A 139 -21.27 19.65 8.44
N VAL A 140 -20.04 20.14 8.28
CA VAL A 140 -19.23 20.68 9.38
C VAL A 140 -19.50 22.17 9.53
N GLU A 141 -19.70 22.62 10.77
CA GLU A 141 -19.88 24.04 11.07
C GLU A 141 -18.65 24.86 10.60
N GLY A 142 -18.90 25.95 9.89
CA GLY A 142 -17.85 26.78 9.28
C GLY A 142 -17.37 26.33 7.90
N GLN A 143 -17.91 25.24 7.34
CA GLN A 143 -17.71 24.89 5.93
C GLN A 143 -18.95 25.19 5.11
N VAL A 144 -18.76 25.82 3.94
CA VAL A 144 -19.85 26.13 2.99
C VAL A 144 -20.31 24.88 2.24
N ARG A 145 -19.46 23.86 2.17
CA ARG A 145 -19.71 22.60 1.44
C ARG A 145 -19.60 21.39 2.37
N PRO A 146 -20.38 20.33 2.12
CA PRO A 146 -20.22 19.08 2.83
C PRO A 146 -18.80 18.54 2.66
N VAL A 147 -18.24 18.03 3.76
CA VAL A 147 -16.93 17.39 3.77
C VAL A 147 -17.13 15.92 3.46
N LYS A 148 -16.54 15.48 2.34
CA LYS A 148 -16.49 14.07 1.96
C LYS A 148 -15.20 13.45 2.47
N PHE A 149 -15.30 12.31 3.13
CA PHE A 149 -14.15 11.56 3.59
C PHE A 149 -14.45 10.06 3.58
N PHE A 150 -13.39 9.25 3.65
CA PHE A 150 -13.51 7.80 3.69
C PHE A 150 -13.03 7.26 5.02
N ALA A 151 -13.72 6.26 5.57
CA ALA A 151 -13.23 5.48 6.70
C ALA A 151 -13.26 4.00 6.36
N HIS A 152 -12.35 3.24 6.97
CA HIS A 152 -12.33 1.78 6.85
C HIS A 152 -13.02 1.19 8.07
N LEU A 153 -14.04 0.36 7.83
CA LEU A 153 -14.86 -0.27 8.85
C LEU A 153 -14.87 -1.79 8.69
N ARG A 154 -15.29 -2.49 9.75
CA ARG A 154 -15.65 -3.90 9.76
C ARG A 154 -17.16 -4.07 9.64
N GLU A 155 -17.60 -5.28 9.27
CA GLU A 155 -19.02 -5.63 9.15
C GLU A 155 -19.77 -5.54 10.48
N ASP A 156 -19.10 -5.77 11.60
CA ASP A 156 -19.68 -5.69 12.93
C ASP A 156 -19.84 -4.26 13.45
N GLU A 157 -19.28 -3.26 12.79
CA GLU A 157 -19.32 -1.85 13.22
C GLU A 157 -20.50 -1.07 12.61
N PHE A 158 -21.15 -1.61 11.59
CA PHE A 158 -22.27 -0.96 10.90
C PHE A 158 -23.46 -1.90 10.69
N GLU A 159 -24.55 -1.33 10.20
CA GLU A 159 -25.75 -2.02 9.73
C GLU A 159 -26.10 -1.56 8.30
N TYR A 160 -26.66 -2.47 7.49
CA TYR A 160 -27.14 -2.12 6.16
C TYR A 160 -28.49 -1.43 6.25
N LEU A 161 -28.64 -0.33 5.51
CA LEU A 161 -29.94 0.30 5.31
C LEU A 161 -30.57 -0.35 4.07
N SER A 162 -31.75 -0.96 4.24
CA SER A 162 -32.56 -1.42 3.11
C SER A 162 -32.96 -0.20 2.29
N SER A 163 -32.43 -0.10 1.07
CA SER A 163 -32.99 0.81 0.07
C SER A 163 -34.20 0.10 -0.57
N ASP A 164 -35.38 0.25 0.04
CA ASP A 164 -36.66 -0.07 -0.61
C ASP A 164 -36.99 0.97 -1.71
#